data_AF-A0A3N4UPW7-F1
#
_entry.id   AF-A0A3N4UPW7-F1
#
_cell.length_a   1.000
_cell.length_b   1.000
_cell.length_c   1.000
_cell.angle_alpha   90.00
_cell.angle_beta   90.00
_cell.angle_gamma   90.00
#
_symmetry.space_group_name_H-M   'P 1'
#
loop_
_entity.id
_entity.type
_entity.pdbx_description
1 polymer ?
#
loop_
_entity_poly.entity_id
_entity_poly.type
_entity_poly.pdbx_seq_one_letter_code
_entity_poly.pdbx_strand_id
1 'polypeptide(L)'
;MKVAYIGLGPQEAAALAFLVEREFKGSCIQVPQPESGARVEADVWVMDLLALGLPHHTPQGQAQLERWLQLRPAVALVPASDTSWAAAWAQPVGSARPIVALRRPYGAEAMRAALARAMSLAAADAAPSRSVESRPEPPRPAAPLPTAAAPASVAALSPADEASSVSEAQRMLDAAAREPGRALLRRMAGAIGSGSAFEMHFTVQHRVVVDPGAAWVAGNTPMSVVQRVSRSDALASVVSLRTIDSAQAEARVRQLRLDLMPLEDFVGALLAPPEARPQRAEQGAVA
;
A
#
# COMPACT_ATOMS: atom_id res chain seq x y z
N MET A 1 -14.59 26.03 14.76
CA MET A 1 -13.70 24.86 14.78
C MET A 1 -12.55 25.07 13.80
N LYS A 2 -11.29 24.92 14.23
CA LYS A 2 -10.11 25.00 13.37
C LYS A 2 -9.58 23.59 13.13
N VAL A 3 -9.50 23.17 11.87
CA VAL A 3 -8.98 21.86 11.47
C VAL A 3 -7.66 22.03 10.76
N ALA A 4 -6.58 21.48 11.31
CA ALA A 4 -5.32 21.35 10.58
C ALA A 4 -5.32 20.03 9.81
N TYR A 5 -4.84 20.02 8.57
CA TYR A 5 -4.71 18.79 7.81
C TYR A 5 -3.36 18.63 7.13
N ILE A 6 -2.91 17.37 7.02
CA ILE A 6 -1.66 17.00 6.34
C ILE A 6 -1.91 15.78 5.44
N GLY A 7 -1.30 15.80 4.25
CA GLY A 7 -1.27 14.65 3.35
C GLY A 7 -2.56 14.42 2.55
N LEU A 8 -3.56 15.29 2.68
CA LEU A 8 -4.75 15.25 1.84
C LEU A 8 -4.46 15.75 0.43
N GLY A 9 -5.02 15.06 -0.57
CA GLY A 9 -5.03 15.55 -1.95
C GLY A 9 -5.94 16.79 -2.12
N PRO A 10 -5.76 17.60 -3.18
CA PRO A 10 -6.50 18.85 -3.37
C PRO A 10 -8.04 18.70 -3.33
N GLN A 11 -8.55 17.62 -3.91
CA GLN A 11 -10.00 17.34 -3.92
C GLN A 11 -10.54 17.00 -2.53
N GLU A 12 -9.80 16.19 -1.76
CA GLU A 12 -10.20 15.82 -0.40
C GLU A 12 -10.07 16.99 0.57
N ALA A 13 -9.04 17.81 0.41
CA ALA A 13 -8.86 19.04 1.16
C ALA A 13 -10.02 20.02 0.93
N ALA A 14 -10.46 20.20 -0.32
CA ALA A 14 -11.61 21.03 -0.65
C ALA A 14 -12.92 20.47 -0.05
N ALA A 15 -13.12 19.16 -0.13
CA ALA A 15 -14.29 18.50 0.45
C ALA A 15 -14.31 18.62 1.99
N LEU A 16 -13.16 18.48 2.65
CA LEU A 16 -13.02 18.69 4.08
C LEU A 16 -13.31 20.14 4.47
N ALA A 17 -12.77 21.12 3.73
CA ALA A 17 -13.03 22.53 3.98
C ALA A 17 -14.53 22.85 3.89
N PHE A 18 -15.20 22.38 2.83
CA PHE A 18 -16.64 22.56 2.66
C PHE A 18 -17.44 21.92 3.80
N LEU A 19 -17.09 20.69 4.21
CA LEU A 19 -17.74 20.00 5.33
C LEU A 19 -17.58 20.80 6.64
N VAL A 20 -16.37 21.26 6.94
CA VAL A 20 -16.05 21.98 8.18
C VAL A 20 -16.72 23.35 8.23
N GLU A 21 -16.74 24.08 7.11
CA GLU A 21 -17.44 25.36 7.00
C GLU A 21 -18.95 25.18 7.23
N ARG A 22 -19.57 24.21 6.54
CA ARG A 22 -21.02 24.01 6.56
C ARG A 22 -21.55 23.43 7.87
N GLU A 23 -20.91 22.39 8.39
CA GLU A 23 -21.42 21.60 9.53
C GLU A 23 -20.89 22.10 10.88
N PHE A 24 -19.67 22.66 10.90
CA PHE A 24 -18.97 23.03 12.14
C PHE A 24 -18.66 24.53 12.24
N LYS A 25 -19.08 25.34 11.26
CA LYS A 25 -18.80 26.79 11.16
C LYS A 25 -17.31 27.07 11.41
N GLY A 26 -16.47 26.27 10.76
CA GLY A 26 -15.04 26.22 11.00
C GLY A 26 -14.18 26.60 9.81
N SER A 27 -12.87 26.49 9.98
CA SER A 27 -11.87 26.74 8.94
C SER A 27 -10.85 25.60 8.88
N CYS A 28 -10.36 25.30 7.68
CA CYS A 28 -9.29 24.32 7.48
C CYS A 28 -7.98 25.01 7.13
N ILE A 29 -6.87 24.49 7.65
CA ILE A 29 -5.52 24.96 7.38
C ILE A 29 -4.68 23.79 6.89
N GLN A 30 -4.11 23.91 5.69
CA GLN A 30 -3.13 22.95 5.21
C GLN A 30 -1.82 23.14 5.94
N VAL A 31 -1.26 22.04 6.43
CA VAL A 31 0.09 22.01 6.97
C VAL A 31 0.94 21.19 5.99
N PRO A 32 1.92 21.82 5.30
CA PRO A 32 2.67 21.18 4.22
C PRO A 32 3.57 20.06 4.74
N GLN A 33 4.17 20.23 5.91
CA GLN A 33 4.85 19.18 6.67
C GLN A 33 4.73 19.44 8.17
N PRO A 34 4.67 18.39 9.01
CA PRO A 34 4.77 18.54 10.45
C PRO A 34 6.22 18.86 10.84
N GLU A 35 6.65 20.11 10.63
CA GLU A 35 7.95 20.57 11.11
C GLU A 35 7.96 20.59 12.64
N SER A 36 9.04 20.07 13.25
CA SER A 36 9.24 20.08 14.70
C SER A 36 9.47 21.51 15.20
N GLY A 37 8.40 22.29 15.38
CA GLY A 37 8.48 23.59 16.03
C GLY A 37 7.36 24.58 15.68
N ALA A 38 6.74 24.47 14.50
CA ALA A 38 5.66 25.36 14.11
C ALA A 38 4.35 24.95 14.81
N ARG A 39 3.98 25.68 15.86
CA ARG A 39 2.79 25.41 16.65
C ARG A 39 1.55 25.93 15.92
N VAL A 40 0.99 25.11 15.03
CA VAL A 40 -0.30 25.42 14.39
C VAL A 40 -1.40 25.29 15.43
N GLU A 41 -2.15 26.36 15.68
CA GLU A 41 -3.32 26.31 16.56
C GLU A 41 -4.51 25.70 15.81
N ALA A 42 -4.84 24.45 16.14
CA ALA A 42 -5.98 23.73 15.60
C ALA A 42 -6.69 22.94 16.71
N ASP A 43 -8.02 22.87 16.61
CA ASP A 43 -8.89 22.14 17.53
C ASP A 43 -8.81 20.63 17.28
N VAL A 44 -8.57 20.21 16.02
CA VAL A 44 -8.37 18.81 15.62
C VAL A 44 -7.46 18.71 14.40
N TRP A 45 -6.72 17.61 14.32
CA TRP A 45 -5.87 17.28 13.17
C TRP A 45 -6.51 16.23 12.28
N VAL A 46 -6.37 16.34 10.96
CA VAL A 46 -6.70 15.29 10.00
C VAL A 46 -5.42 14.90 9.27
N MET A 47 -4.99 13.66 9.43
CA MET A 47 -3.69 13.20 8.93
C MET A 47 -3.86 11.99 8.05
N ASP A 48 -3.42 12.07 6.79
CA ASP A 48 -3.32 10.88 5.95
C ASP A 48 -2.02 10.13 6.24
N LEU A 49 -2.13 9.02 6.95
CA LEU A 49 -0.97 8.23 7.34
C LEU A 49 -0.27 7.61 6.14
N LEU A 50 -0.99 7.29 5.06
CA LEU A 50 -0.36 6.79 3.84
C LEU A 50 0.50 7.88 3.19
N ALA A 51 -0.04 9.09 3.06
CA ALA A 51 0.68 10.23 2.49
C ALA A 51 1.86 10.69 3.36
N LEU A 52 1.80 10.43 4.67
CA LEU A 52 2.87 10.69 5.61
C LEU A 52 3.95 9.59 5.65
N GLY A 53 3.85 8.54 4.82
CA GLY A 53 4.79 7.43 4.82
C GLY A 53 4.63 6.47 6.00
N LEU A 54 3.46 6.46 6.64
CA LEU A 54 3.08 5.62 7.77
C LEU A 54 1.94 4.64 7.41
N PRO A 55 2.08 3.80 6.37
CA PRO A 55 1.00 2.95 5.87
C PRO A 55 0.55 1.87 6.89
N HIS A 56 1.43 1.47 7.80
CA HIS A 56 1.21 0.47 8.83
C HIS A 56 1.75 0.97 10.16
N HIS A 57 1.18 0.46 11.25
CA HIS A 57 1.68 0.70 12.60
C HIS A 57 3.06 0.05 12.76
N THR A 58 4.00 0.88 13.19
CA THR A 58 5.32 0.46 13.68
C THR A 58 5.62 1.26 14.94
N PRO A 59 6.48 0.76 15.85
CA PRO A 59 6.90 1.53 17.03
C PRO A 59 7.49 2.91 16.66
N GLN A 60 8.29 2.96 15.59
CA GLN A 60 8.87 4.20 15.09
C GLN A 60 7.80 5.15 14.53
N GLY A 61 6.88 4.65 13.71
CA GLY A 61 5.78 5.44 13.16
C GLY A 61 4.83 5.95 14.24
N GLN A 62 4.57 5.15 15.27
CA GLN A 62 3.82 5.56 16.45
C GLN A 62 4.53 6.70 17.20
N ALA A 63 5.82 6.56 17.50
CA ALA A 63 6.60 7.61 18.17
C ALA A 63 6.66 8.90 17.34
N GLN A 64 6.72 8.78 16.01
CA GLN A 64 6.68 9.90 15.09
C GLN A 64 5.31 10.61 15.10
N LEU A 65 4.21 9.85 15.03
CA LEU A 65 2.85 10.37 15.11
C LEU A 65 2.58 11.07 16.45
N GLU A 66 3.05 10.48 17.56
CA GLU A 66 2.96 11.08 18.89
C GLU A 66 3.69 12.42 18.98
N ARG A 67 4.89 12.50 18.39
CA ARG A 67 5.68 13.74 18.35
C ARG A 67 4.97 14.85 17.57
N TRP A 68 4.29 14.49 16.49
CA TRP A 68 3.53 15.45 15.68
C TRP A 68 2.26 15.92 16.39
N LEU A 69 1.52 14.99 16.99
CA LEU A 69 0.24 15.32 17.61
C LEU A 69 0.37 15.97 18.98
N GLN A 70 1.42 15.67 19.75
CA GLN A 70 1.62 16.20 21.11
C GLN A 70 0.34 16.13 21.97
N LEU A 71 -0.34 14.97 21.96
CA LEU A 71 -1.62 14.70 22.65
C LEU A 71 -2.85 15.46 22.10
N ARG A 72 -2.75 16.12 20.95
CA ARG A 72 -3.90 16.79 20.33
C ARG A 72 -4.85 15.78 19.69
N PRO A 73 -6.16 16.06 19.68
CA PRO A 73 -7.14 15.24 18.99
C PRO A 73 -6.85 15.17 17.50
N ALA A 74 -7.03 13.97 16.95
CA ALA A 74 -6.76 13.70 15.57
C ALA A 74 -7.73 12.68 14.96
N VAL A 75 -8.00 12.85 13.67
CA VAL A 75 -8.55 11.83 12.80
C VAL A 75 -7.39 11.34 11.93
N ALA A 76 -7.02 10.08 12.10
CA ALA A 76 -6.00 9.44 11.31
C ALA A 76 -6.65 8.67 10.16
N LEU A 77 -6.36 9.07 8.93
CA LEU A 77 -6.82 8.36 7.74
C LEU A 77 -5.89 7.19 7.50
N VAL A 78 -6.44 5.99 7.62
CA VAL A 78 -5.71 4.74 7.47
C VAL A 78 -6.11 4.06 6.15
N PRO A 79 -5.18 3.34 5.50
CA PRO A 79 -5.51 2.57 4.31
C PRO A 79 -6.66 1.58 4.55
N ALA A 80 -7.45 1.32 3.51
CA ALA A 80 -8.55 0.36 3.56
C ALA A 80 -8.11 -1.02 4.06
N SER A 81 -6.92 -1.46 3.67
CA SER A 81 -6.36 -2.77 3.99
C SER A 81 -5.60 -2.80 5.32
N ASP A 82 -5.38 -1.65 5.98
CA ASP A 82 -4.62 -1.62 7.21
C ASP A 82 -5.51 -1.90 8.43
N THR A 83 -5.09 -2.88 9.22
CA THR A 83 -5.68 -3.19 10.53
C THR A 83 -4.68 -2.95 11.67
N SER A 84 -3.41 -2.70 11.34
CA SER A 84 -2.33 -2.60 12.32
C SER A 84 -2.45 -1.36 13.20
N TRP A 85 -2.85 -0.21 12.63
CA TRP A 85 -3.12 1.01 13.40
C TRP A 85 -4.33 0.85 14.32
N ALA A 86 -5.41 0.26 13.82
CA ALA A 86 -6.61 -0.01 14.61
C ALA A 86 -6.33 -1.00 15.76
N ALA A 87 -5.55 -2.05 15.51
CA ALA A 87 -5.13 -3.01 16.52
C ALA A 87 -4.24 -2.38 17.59
N ALA A 88 -3.32 -1.49 17.20
CA ALA A 88 -2.46 -0.78 18.14
C ALA A 88 -3.23 0.18 19.05
N TRP A 89 -4.19 0.93 18.51
CA TRP A 89 -5.02 1.86 19.31
C TRP A 89 -6.15 1.18 20.07
N ALA A 90 -6.46 -0.09 19.78
CA ALA A 90 -7.38 -0.89 20.57
C ALA A 90 -6.73 -1.39 21.89
N GLN A 91 -5.40 -1.35 22.01
CA GLN A 91 -4.73 -1.77 23.24
C GLN A 91 -4.84 -0.67 24.31
N PRO A 92 -5.25 -1.01 25.55
CA PRO A 92 -5.33 -0.06 26.65
C PRO A 92 -3.93 0.26 27.16
N VAL A 93 -3.24 1.17 26.48
CA VAL A 93 -2.00 1.77 27.00
C VAL A 93 -2.39 3.12 27.60
N GLY A 94 -1.97 3.33 28.86
CA GLY A 94 -2.33 4.49 29.69
C GLY A 94 -2.35 5.82 28.94
N SER A 95 -3.39 6.60 29.22
CA SER A 95 -3.83 7.82 28.52
C SER A 95 -4.61 7.54 27.24
N ALA A 96 -5.93 7.65 27.31
CA ALA A 96 -6.85 7.52 26.19
C ALA A 96 -6.54 8.61 25.15
N ARG A 97 -5.75 8.27 24.13
CA ARG A 97 -5.37 9.25 23.12
C ARG A 97 -6.60 9.62 22.30
N PRO A 98 -6.84 10.91 22.03
CA PRO A 98 -8.00 11.36 21.25
C PRO A 98 -7.79 11.15 19.74
N ILE A 99 -7.27 9.99 19.33
CA ILE A 99 -7.04 9.64 17.93
C ILE A 99 -8.18 8.72 17.46
N VAL A 100 -8.88 9.13 16.41
CA VAL A 100 -9.92 8.35 15.75
C VAL A 100 -9.38 7.84 14.42
N ALA A 101 -9.32 6.52 14.26
CA ALA A 101 -9.01 5.90 12.98
C ALA A 101 -10.20 6.02 12.02
N LEU A 102 -9.97 6.54 10.82
CA LEU A 102 -10.95 6.55 9.72
C LEU A 102 -10.36 5.81 8.51
N ARG A 103 -10.94 4.65 8.18
CA ARG A 103 -10.49 3.84 7.04
C ARG A 103 -10.93 4.47 5.73
N ARG A 104 -10.02 4.49 4.76
CA ARG A 104 -10.34 4.76 3.36
C ARG A 104 -11.02 3.52 2.72
N PRO A 105 -11.88 3.67 1.70
CA PRO A 105 -12.55 4.91 1.31
C PRO A 105 -13.56 5.31 2.40
N TYR A 106 -13.73 6.62 2.60
CA TYR A 106 -14.71 7.17 3.53
C TYR A 106 -15.60 8.19 2.83
N GLY A 107 -16.85 8.29 3.27
CA GLY A 107 -17.78 9.33 2.83
C GLY A 107 -17.77 10.53 3.78
N ALA A 108 -18.48 11.60 3.39
CA ALA A 108 -18.64 12.82 4.18
C ALA A 108 -19.22 12.55 5.58
N GLU A 109 -20.18 11.63 5.69
CA GLU A 109 -20.80 11.28 6.98
C GLU A 109 -19.81 10.59 7.93
N ALA A 110 -18.98 9.68 7.41
CA ALA A 110 -17.97 8.99 8.20
C ALA A 110 -16.88 9.97 8.69
N MET A 111 -16.47 10.91 7.85
CA MET A 111 -15.56 12.00 8.25
C MET A 111 -16.19 12.90 9.32
N ARG A 112 -17.46 13.30 9.15
CA ARG A 112 -18.20 14.09 10.14
C ARG A 112 -18.28 13.38 11.49
N ALA A 113 -18.62 12.10 11.50
CA ALA A 113 -18.68 11.29 12.70
C ALA A 113 -17.30 11.15 13.37
N ALA A 114 -16.24 10.96 12.58
CA ALA A 114 -14.88 10.88 13.08
C ALA A 114 -14.41 12.18 13.74
N LEU A 115 -14.66 13.33 13.11
CA LEU A 115 -14.35 14.65 13.66
C LEU A 115 -15.10 14.92 14.96
N ALA A 116 -16.42 14.66 14.98
CA ALA A 116 -17.23 14.82 16.19
C ALA A 116 -16.73 13.92 17.32
N ARG A 117 -16.37 12.67 17.02
CA ARG A 117 -15.83 11.72 18.00
C ARG A 117 -14.47 12.16 18.54
N ALA A 118 -13.57 12.67 17.69
CA ALA A 118 -12.25 13.13 18.13
C ALA A 118 -12.38 14.31 19.09
N MET A 119 -13.30 15.24 18.81
CA MET A 119 -13.62 16.36 19.69
C MET A 119 -14.22 15.91 21.02
N SER A 120 -15.14 14.93 21.01
CA SER A 120 -15.73 14.39 22.24
C SER A 120 -14.70 13.67 23.11
N LEU A 121 -13.75 12.94 22.50
CA LEU A 121 -12.64 12.31 23.23
C LEU A 121 -11.73 13.35 23.88
N ALA A 122 -11.42 14.45 23.18
CA ALA A 122 -10.67 15.56 23.75
C ALA A 122 -11.38 16.21 24.94
N ALA A 123 -12.70 16.38 24.85
CA ALA A 123 -13.50 16.95 25.94
C ALA A 123 -13.60 16.02 27.16
N ALA A 124 -13.64 14.70 26.94
CA ALA A 124 -13.70 13.69 28.01
C ALA A 124 -12.36 13.57 28.76
N ASP A 125 -11.23 13.70 28.05
CA ASP A 125 -9.88 13.68 28.65
C ASP A 125 -9.58 14.99 29.41
N ALA A 126 -10.22 16.10 29.03
CA ALA A 126 -10.13 17.38 29.74
C ALA A 126 -11.00 17.47 31.01
N ALA A 127 -11.93 16.54 31.21
CA ALA A 127 -12.79 16.51 32.40
C ALA A 127 -12.08 15.79 33.56
N PRO A 128 -11.95 16.40 34.76
CA PRO A 128 -11.35 15.72 35.90
C PRO A 128 -12.18 14.50 36.29
N SER A 129 -11.51 13.34 36.33
CA SER A 129 -12.09 12.02 36.53
C SER A 129 -12.97 11.95 37.77
N ARG A 130 -14.27 11.73 37.60
CA ARG A 130 -15.09 11.12 38.66
C ARG A 130 -15.07 9.62 38.46
N SER A 131 -14.37 8.94 39.36
CA SER A 131 -14.47 7.50 39.54
C SER A 131 -15.93 7.10 39.67
N VAL A 132 -16.39 6.20 38.81
CA VAL A 132 -17.54 5.35 39.11
C VAL A 132 -17.12 3.91 38.89
N GLU A 133 -17.01 3.24 40.02
CA GLU A 133 -16.81 1.83 40.23
C GLU A 133 -18.12 1.04 40.03
N SER A 134 -17.98 -0.29 39.84
CA SER A 134 -19.00 -1.37 39.81
C SER A 134 -19.30 -1.87 38.39
N ARG A 135 -19.31 -3.18 38.04
CA ARG A 135 -19.29 -4.47 38.75
C ARG A 135 -19.16 -5.60 37.69
N PRO A 136 -18.64 -6.81 37.98
CA PRO A 136 -18.41 -7.86 36.98
C PRO A 136 -19.65 -8.75 36.73
N GLU A 137 -19.85 -9.17 35.48
CA GLU A 137 -20.91 -10.12 35.05
C GLU A 137 -20.29 -11.47 34.61
N PRO A 138 -20.89 -12.64 34.96
CA PRO A 138 -20.24 -13.96 34.90
C PRO A 138 -20.20 -14.62 33.50
N PRO A 139 -19.38 -15.68 33.30
CA PRO A 139 -19.08 -16.24 31.99
C PRO A 139 -20.17 -17.21 31.48
N ARG A 140 -20.42 -17.22 30.17
CA ARG A 140 -21.17 -18.28 29.48
C ARG A 140 -20.25 -19.25 28.73
N PRO A 141 -20.59 -20.55 28.69
CA PRO A 141 -19.69 -21.61 28.29
C PRO A 141 -19.57 -21.77 26.77
N ALA A 142 -18.41 -22.27 26.37
CA ALA A 142 -18.00 -22.58 25.01
C ALA A 142 -18.75 -23.78 24.41
N ALA A 143 -18.92 -23.76 23.08
CA ALA A 143 -19.19 -24.94 22.27
C ALA A 143 -18.29 -24.91 21.00
N PRO A 144 -17.88 -26.07 20.44
CA PRO A 144 -16.68 -26.19 19.61
C PRO A 144 -16.94 -26.26 18.08
N LEU A 145 -15.91 -25.83 17.33
CA LEU A 145 -15.37 -26.25 16.00
C LEU A 145 -16.34 -26.56 14.82
N PRO A 146 -15.95 -26.18 13.58
CA PRO A 146 -15.23 -27.17 12.76
C PRO A 146 -14.02 -26.62 11.99
N THR A 147 -13.00 -27.48 11.94
CA THR A 147 -11.85 -27.49 11.04
C THR A 147 -12.29 -27.62 9.57
N ALA A 148 -11.70 -26.81 8.68
CA ALA A 148 -11.64 -27.05 7.23
C ALA A 148 -10.32 -26.42 6.72
N ALA A 149 -9.27 -27.23 6.55
CA ALA A 149 -8.89 -27.88 5.29
C ALA A 149 -8.23 -26.90 4.28
N ALA A 150 -6.90 -26.92 4.28
CA ALA A 150 -6.06 -26.45 3.17
C ALA A 150 -6.26 -27.37 1.95
N PRO A 151 -6.23 -26.81 0.72
CA PRO A 151 -5.11 -27.05 -0.21
C PRO A 151 -4.80 -25.79 -1.05
N ALA A 152 -3.75 -25.64 -1.87
CA ALA A 152 -2.82 -26.57 -2.48
C ALA A 152 -1.43 -25.94 -2.61
N SER A 153 -0.41 -26.79 -2.46
CA SER A 153 1.01 -26.55 -2.70
C SER A 153 1.28 -26.15 -4.15
N VAL A 154 2.08 -25.12 -4.36
CA VAL A 154 2.96 -25.05 -5.54
C VAL A 154 4.19 -25.88 -5.18
N ALA A 155 4.60 -26.76 -6.09
CA ALA A 155 5.71 -27.68 -5.89
C ALA A 155 6.96 -26.92 -5.46
N ALA A 156 7.50 -27.28 -4.29
CA ALA A 156 8.75 -26.74 -3.78
C ALA A 156 9.87 -27.14 -4.74
N LEU A 157 10.39 -26.16 -5.48
CA LEU A 157 11.72 -26.28 -6.05
C LEU A 157 12.70 -26.38 -4.89
N SER A 158 13.78 -27.15 -5.05
CA SER A 158 14.78 -27.24 -3.99
C SER A 158 15.40 -25.84 -3.81
N PRO A 159 15.71 -25.41 -2.57
CA PRO A 159 16.24 -24.06 -2.31
C PRO A 159 17.55 -23.75 -3.04
N ALA A 160 18.29 -24.79 -3.47
CA ALA A 160 19.49 -24.65 -4.30
C ALA A 160 19.16 -24.29 -5.77
N ASP A 161 18.06 -24.80 -6.32
CA ASP A 161 17.61 -24.52 -7.68
C ASP A 161 17.02 -23.10 -7.79
N GLU A 162 16.32 -22.64 -6.75
CA GLU A 162 15.75 -21.28 -6.68
C GLU A 162 16.84 -20.20 -6.65
N ALA A 163 17.87 -20.39 -5.81
CA ALA A 163 18.99 -19.45 -5.73
C ALA A 163 19.80 -19.38 -7.04
N SER A 164 19.92 -20.51 -7.75
CA SER A 164 20.57 -20.56 -9.06
C SER A 164 19.75 -19.85 -10.14
N SER A 165 18.44 -20.08 -10.18
CA SER A 165 17.50 -19.46 -11.13
C SER A 165 17.46 -17.93 -11.00
N VAL A 166 17.41 -17.41 -9.76
CA VAL A 166 17.45 -15.95 -9.50
C VAL A 166 18.78 -15.35 -9.93
N SER A 167 19.89 -16.04 -9.65
CA SER A 167 21.24 -15.59 -10.06
C SER A 167 21.42 -15.58 -11.58
N GLU A 168 20.76 -16.48 -12.31
CA GLU A 168 20.76 -16.52 -13.76
C GLU A 168 19.88 -15.40 -14.36
N ALA A 169 18.65 -15.26 -13.86
CA ALA A 169 17.75 -14.16 -14.23
C ALA A 169 18.40 -12.78 -13.99
N GLN A 170 19.10 -12.60 -12.87
CA GLN A 170 19.84 -11.38 -12.56
C GLN A 170 20.97 -11.13 -13.56
N ARG A 171 21.79 -12.14 -13.88
CA ARG A 171 22.89 -12.01 -14.87
C ARG A 171 22.36 -11.62 -16.25
N MET A 172 21.26 -12.23 -16.69
CA MET A 172 20.63 -11.91 -17.98
C MET A 172 20.11 -10.46 -18.01
N LEU A 173 19.43 -10.03 -16.95
CA LEU A 173 18.94 -8.65 -16.85
C LEU A 173 20.07 -7.63 -16.77
N ASP A 174 21.11 -7.90 -15.99
CA ASP A 174 22.28 -7.01 -15.88
C ASP A 174 23.02 -6.86 -17.22
N ALA A 175 23.12 -7.93 -18.01
CA ALA A 175 23.69 -7.87 -19.34
C ALA A 175 22.85 -6.99 -20.28
N ALA A 176 21.54 -7.19 -20.31
CA ALA A 176 20.62 -6.42 -21.15
C ALA A 176 20.48 -4.95 -20.70
N ALA A 177 20.54 -4.68 -19.40
CA ALA A 177 20.38 -3.37 -18.80
C ALA A 177 21.53 -2.39 -19.11
N ARG A 178 22.68 -2.91 -19.58
CA ARG A 178 23.83 -2.12 -20.05
C ARG A 178 23.58 -1.43 -21.39
N GLU A 179 22.60 -1.90 -22.17
CA GLU A 179 22.23 -1.21 -23.41
C GLU A 179 21.56 0.15 -23.12
N PRO A 180 21.79 1.16 -23.98
CA PRO A 180 21.04 2.42 -23.90
C PRO A 180 19.55 2.15 -24.19
N GLY A 181 18.65 2.95 -23.61
CA GLY A 181 17.20 2.78 -23.83
C GLY A 181 16.53 1.68 -22.99
N ARG A 182 17.22 1.14 -21.96
CA ARG A 182 16.76 0.03 -21.11
C ARG A 182 16.47 0.42 -19.66
N ALA A 183 15.87 1.59 -19.42
CA ALA A 183 15.62 2.10 -18.07
C ALA A 183 14.78 1.15 -17.20
N LEU A 184 13.77 0.47 -17.78
CA LEU A 184 12.96 -0.50 -17.03
C LEU A 184 13.80 -1.72 -16.61
N LEU A 185 14.62 -2.27 -17.52
CA LEU A 185 15.46 -3.43 -17.21
C LEU A 185 16.49 -3.12 -16.12
N ARG A 186 17.08 -1.91 -16.14
CA ARG A 186 17.96 -1.43 -15.04
C ARG A 186 17.25 -1.40 -13.70
N ARG A 187 16.01 -0.89 -13.67
CA ARG A 187 15.21 -0.82 -12.44
C ARG A 187 14.83 -2.21 -11.94
N MET A 188 14.48 -3.13 -12.84
CA MET A 188 14.19 -4.52 -12.50
C MET A 188 15.42 -5.25 -11.98
N ALA A 189 16.58 -5.10 -12.63
CA ALA A 189 17.84 -5.70 -12.17
C ALA A 189 18.23 -5.18 -10.78
N GLY A 190 18.03 -3.88 -10.50
CA GLY A 190 18.25 -3.33 -9.16
C GLY A 190 17.30 -3.90 -8.11
N ALA A 191 16.03 -4.11 -8.46
CA ALA A 191 15.01 -4.64 -7.54
C ALA A 191 15.17 -6.16 -7.29
N ILE A 192 15.55 -6.93 -8.30
CA ILE A 192 15.87 -8.37 -8.13
C ILE A 192 17.16 -8.52 -7.32
N GLY A 193 18.18 -7.71 -7.60
CA GLY A 193 19.43 -7.69 -6.84
C GLY A 193 19.26 -7.31 -5.36
N SER A 194 18.19 -6.60 -5.00
CA SER A 194 17.85 -6.30 -3.59
C SER A 194 17.11 -7.45 -2.88
N GLY A 195 16.75 -8.52 -3.61
CA GLY A 195 16.05 -9.70 -3.07
C GLY A 195 14.65 -9.42 -2.53
N SER A 196 14.10 -8.22 -2.78
CA SER A 196 12.80 -7.82 -2.28
C SER A 196 11.74 -8.05 -3.34
N ALA A 197 10.56 -8.52 -2.97
CA ALA A 197 9.44 -8.59 -3.89
C ALA A 197 9.05 -7.18 -4.39
N PHE A 198 8.55 -7.09 -5.60
CA PHE A 198 8.13 -5.81 -6.19
C PHE A 198 7.00 -5.98 -7.19
N GLU A 199 6.29 -4.89 -7.42
CA GLU A 199 5.17 -4.80 -8.35
C GLU A 199 5.45 -3.71 -9.38
N MET A 200 5.27 -4.05 -10.65
CA MET A 200 5.31 -3.15 -11.78
C MET A 200 3.88 -2.85 -12.24
N HIS A 201 3.51 -1.57 -12.28
CA HIS A 201 2.22 -1.14 -12.83
C HIS A 201 2.39 -0.53 -14.22
N PHE A 202 1.76 -1.16 -15.20
CA PHE A 202 1.67 -0.67 -16.57
C PHE A 202 0.43 0.20 -16.75
N THR A 203 -0.68 -0.18 -16.10
CA THR A 203 -1.89 0.63 -15.95
C THR A 203 -2.54 0.35 -14.59
N VAL A 204 -3.70 0.95 -14.31
CA VAL A 204 -4.52 0.63 -13.11
C VAL A 204 -4.87 -0.87 -13.04
N GLN A 205 -5.09 -1.50 -14.21
CA GLN A 205 -5.51 -2.89 -14.32
C GLN A 205 -4.34 -3.84 -14.60
N HIS A 206 -3.34 -3.41 -15.38
CA HIS A 206 -2.23 -4.26 -15.82
C HIS A 206 -1.01 -4.12 -14.93
N ARG A 207 -0.62 -5.25 -14.34
CA ARG A 207 0.51 -5.34 -13.42
C ARG A 207 1.31 -6.62 -13.59
N VAL A 208 2.52 -6.59 -13.07
CA VAL A 208 3.41 -7.74 -12.92
C VAL A 208 4.01 -7.68 -11.52
N VAL A 209 3.83 -8.74 -10.76
CA VAL A 209 4.39 -8.96 -9.43
C VAL A 209 5.57 -9.90 -9.57
N VAL A 210 6.68 -9.58 -8.94
CA VAL A 210 7.90 -10.36 -8.94
C VAL A 210 8.29 -10.63 -7.50
N ASP A 211 8.55 -11.89 -7.16
CA ASP A 211 9.15 -12.28 -5.88
C ASP A 211 10.50 -12.97 -6.13
N PRO A 212 11.62 -12.24 -6.05
CA PRO A 212 12.95 -12.81 -6.21
C PRO A 212 13.29 -13.83 -5.11
N GLY A 213 12.76 -13.66 -3.90
CA GLY A 213 13.05 -14.55 -2.78
C GLY A 213 12.44 -15.94 -2.94
N ALA A 214 11.37 -16.04 -3.73
CA ALA A 214 10.69 -17.28 -4.09
C ALA A 214 10.78 -17.61 -5.59
N ALA A 215 11.67 -16.93 -6.33
CA ALA A 215 11.98 -17.18 -7.74
C ALA A 215 10.78 -17.22 -8.72
N TRP A 216 9.72 -16.43 -8.48
CA TRP A 216 8.55 -16.41 -9.36
C TRP A 216 8.12 -15.01 -9.79
N VAL A 217 7.39 -14.96 -10.89
CA VAL A 217 6.73 -13.77 -11.45
C VAL A 217 5.27 -14.12 -11.71
N ALA A 218 4.37 -13.16 -11.47
CA ALA A 218 2.97 -13.32 -11.80
C ALA A 218 2.38 -12.03 -12.35
N GLY A 219 1.58 -12.09 -13.39
CA GLY A 219 1.03 -10.87 -13.98
C GLY A 219 -0.12 -11.14 -14.94
N ASN A 220 -0.88 -10.08 -15.19
CA ASN A 220 -1.93 -10.05 -16.20
C ASN A 220 -1.57 -9.12 -17.37
N THR A 221 -0.33 -8.65 -17.42
CA THR A 221 0.17 -7.79 -18.49
C THR A 221 0.67 -8.67 -19.63
N PRO A 222 0.16 -8.51 -20.87
CA PRO A 222 0.65 -9.30 -21.99
C PRO A 222 2.16 -9.14 -22.18
N MET A 223 2.88 -10.25 -22.40
CA MET A 223 4.35 -10.24 -22.54
C MET A 223 4.82 -9.25 -23.62
N SER A 224 4.09 -9.14 -24.73
CA SER A 224 4.39 -8.20 -25.82
C SER A 224 4.35 -6.73 -25.38
N VAL A 225 3.55 -6.39 -24.37
CA VAL A 225 3.51 -5.05 -23.77
C VAL A 225 4.74 -4.86 -22.89
N VAL A 226 5.06 -5.83 -22.03
CA VAL A 226 6.25 -5.78 -21.15
C VAL A 226 7.53 -5.63 -21.99
N GLN A 227 7.67 -6.40 -23.07
CA GLN A 227 8.78 -6.31 -24.03
C GLN A 227 8.85 -4.94 -24.73
N ARG A 228 7.70 -4.37 -25.11
CA ARG A 228 7.66 -3.06 -25.77
C ARG A 228 8.14 -1.96 -24.81
N VAL A 229 7.66 -1.99 -23.58
CA VAL A 229 8.02 -1.01 -22.56
C VAL A 229 9.48 -1.16 -22.14
N SER A 230 9.99 -2.39 -22.04
CA SER A 230 11.40 -2.63 -21.68
C SER A 230 12.42 -2.17 -22.73
N ARG A 231 11.95 -1.82 -23.94
CA ARG A 231 12.74 -1.30 -25.06
C ARG A 231 12.61 0.23 -25.26
N SER A 232 11.80 0.91 -24.46
CA SER A 232 11.51 2.34 -24.62
C SER A 232 11.58 3.08 -23.29
N ASP A 233 12.55 3.97 -23.14
CA ASP A 233 12.71 4.77 -21.91
C ASP A 233 11.49 5.67 -21.64
N ALA A 234 10.86 6.21 -22.69
CA ALA A 234 9.66 7.05 -22.55
C ALA A 234 8.44 6.26 -22.06
N LEU A 235 8.31 4.98 -22.43
CA LEU A 235 7.26 4.11 -21.89
C LEU A 235 7.65 3.56 -20.51
N ALA A 236 8.93 3.30 -20.28
CA ALA A 236 9.44 2.86 -18.99
C ALA A 236 9.24 3.92 -17.89
N SER A 237 9.27 5.22 -18.23
CA SER A 237 9.10 6.30 -17.26
C SER A 237 7.68 6.36 -16.67
N VAL A 238 6.68 5.86 -17.40
CA VAL A 238 5.30 5.80 -16.90
C VAL A 238 5.01 4.53 -16.09
N VAL A 239 5.91 3.54 -16.13
CA VAL A 239 5.78 2.33 -15.30
C VAL A 239 6.27 2.60 -13.89
N SER A 240 5.35 2.54 -12.93
CA SER A 240 5.72 2.56 -11.51
C SER A 240 6.22 1.19 -11.08
N LEU A 241 7.32 1.17 -10.34
CA LEU A 241 7.88 -0.03 -9.72
C LEU A 241 7.86 0.22 -8.23
N ARG A 242 7.21 -0.65 -7.47
CA ARG A 242 6.99 -0.53 -6.03
C ARG A 242 7.49 -1.78 -5.35
N THR A 243 8.40 -1.64 -4.40
CA THR A 243 8.79 -2.74 -3.51
C THR A 243 7.63 -3.11 -2.58
N ILE A 244 7.39 -4.40 -2.44
CA ILE A 244 6.40 -5.01 -1.56
C ILE A 244 7.09 -6.14 -0.79
N ASP A 245 6.47 -6.65 0.27
CA ASP A 245 6.97 -7.87 0.91
C ASP A 245 6.47 -9.13 0.19
N SER A 246 7.14 -10.27 0.39
CA SER A 246 6.77 -11.55 -0.24
C SER A 246 5.35 -12.00 0.13
N ALA A 247 4.90 -11.72 1.36
CA ALA A 247 3.54 -12.07 1.79
C ALA A 247 2.47 -11.25 1.03
N GLN A 248 2.75 -9.97 0.77
CA GLN A 248 1.94 -9.10 -0.08
C GLN A 248 1.96 -9.56 -1.53
N ALA A 249 3.12 -9.98 -2.03
CA ALA A 249 3.26 -10.52 -3.38
C ALA A 249 2.34 -11.74 -3.57
N GLU A 250 2.43 -12.73 -2.69
CA GLU A 250 1.54 -13.90 -2.69
C GLU A 250 0.07 -13.52 -2.56
N ALA A 251 -0.26 -12.60 -1.64
CA ALA A 251 -1.62 -12.15 -1.45
C ALA A 251 -2.19 -11.49 -2.72
N ARG A 252 -1.37 -10.76 -3.48
CA ARG A 252 -1.78 -10.18 -4.78
C ARG A 252 -1.99 -11.21 -5.85
N VAL A 253 -1.12 -12.20 -5.95
CA VAL A 253 -1.32 -13.32 -6.89
C VAL A 253 -2.64 -14.02 -6.60
N ARG A 254 -2.94 -14.31 -5.32
CA ARG A 254 -4.20 -14.96 -4.91
C ARG A 254 -5.42 -14.07 -5.15
N GLN A 255 -5.38 -12.80 -4.76
CA GLN A 255 -6.52 -11.90 -4.86
C GLN A 255 -6.87 -11.58 -6.32
N LEU A 256 -5.87 -11.36 -7.16
CA LEU A 256 -6.06 -10.94 -8.55
C LEU A 256 -6.04 -12.12 -9.52
N ARG A 257 -5.83 -13.34 -9.00
CA ARG A 257 -5.73 -14.59 -9.77
C ARG A 257 -4.75 -14.42 -10.94
N LEU A 258 -3.55 -13.93 -10.61
CA LEU A 258 -2.50 -13.69 -11.60
C LEU A 258 -1.86 -15.02 -12.02
N ASP A 259 -1.52 -15.12 -13.29
CA ASP A 259 -0.84 -16.29 -13.84
C ASP A 259 0.62 -16.28 -13.36
N LEU A 260 1.01 -17.34 -12.65
CA LEU A 260 2.36 -17.57 -12.13
C LEU A 260 3.26 -18.19 -13.20
N MET A 261 4.51 -17.75 -13.22
CA MET A 261 5.59 -18.34 -14.01
C MET A 261 6.93 -18.21 -13.28
N PRO A 262 7.90 -19.10 -13.54
CA PRO A 262 9.26 -18.98 -13.02
C PRO A 262 9.92 -17.67 -13.44
N LEU A 263 10.74 -17.10 -12.55
CA LEU A 263 11.43 -15.83 -12.81
C LEU A 263 12.39 -15.91 -14.00
N GLU A 264 13.15 -17.00 -14.14
CA GLU A 264 14.05 -17.15 -15.30
C GLU A 264 13.27 -17.22 -16.61
N ASP A 265 12.16 -17.96 -16.65
CA ASP A 265 11.33 -18.10 -17.85
C ASP A 265 10.77 -16.74 -18.27
N PHE A 266 10.31 -15.95 -17.30
CA PHE A 266 9.85 -14.59 -17.54
C PHE A 266 10.96 -13.70 -18.11
N VAL A 267 12.16 -13.74 -17.54
CA VAL A 267 13.30 -12.95 -18.02
C VAL A 267 13.75 -13.40 -19.42
N GLY A 268 13.81 -14.70 -19.67
CA GLY A 268 14.09 -15.27 -20.98
C GLY A 268 13.08 -14.81 -22.03
N ALA A 269 11.78 -14.90 -21.72
CA ALA A 269 10.72 -14.42 -22.60
C ALA A 269 10.77 -12.89 -22.80
N LEU A 270 11.11 -12.13 -21.76
CA LEU A 270 11.22 -10.66 -21.84
C LEU A 270 12.36 -10.22 -22.78
N LEU A 271 13.47 -10.95 -22.79
CA LEU A 271 14.64 -10.64 -23.60
C LEU A 271 14.60 -11.27 -25.00
N ALA A 272 13.71 -12.24 -25.22
CA ALA A 272 13.53 -12.85 -26.53
C ALA A 272 13.25 -11.81 -27.63
N PRO A 273 13.79 -12.00 -28.85
CA PRO A 273 13.43 -11.16 -29.98
C PRO A 273 11.91 -11.25 -30.21
N PRO A 274 11.27 -10.16 -30.67
CA PRO A 274 9.84 -10.22 -30.97
C PRO A 274 9.63 -11.27 -32.05
N GLU A 275 8.77 -12.25 -31.81
CA GLU A 275 8.44 -13.24 -32.84
C GLU A 275 8.05 -12.51 -34.13
N ALA A 276 8.77 -12.84 -35.22
CA ALA A 276 8.46 -12.33 -36.54
C ALA A 276 6.99 -12.65 -36.81
N ARG A 277 6.17 -11.61 -37.06
CA ARG A 277 4.76 -11.79 -37.41
C ARG A 277 4.67 -12.88 -38.49
N PRO A 278 3.73 -13.84 -38.41
CA PRO A 278 3.45 -14.66 -39.57
C PRO A 278 3.13 -13.71 -40.72
N GLN A 279 3.90 -13.81 -41.80
CA GLN A 279 3.62 -13.10 -43.03
C GLN A 279 2.16 -13.41 -43.36
N ARG A 280 1.31 -12.39 -43.28
CA ARG A 280 -0.04 -12.45 -43.83
C ARG A 280 0.20 -12.82 -45.28
N ALA A 281 -0.15 -14.04 -45.64
CA ALA A 281 -0.18 -14.46 -47.02
C ALA A 281 -1.14 -13.50 -47.73
N GLU A 282 -0.58 -12.45 -48.33
CA GLU A 282 -1.18 -11.78 -49.46
C GLU A 282 -1.18 -12.80 -50.60
N GLN A 283 -2.06 -13.80 -50.50
CA GLN A 283 -2.62 -14.40 -51.70
C GLN A 283 -3.56 -13.35 -52.26
N GLY A 284 -2.99 -12.55 -53.16
CA GLY A 284 -3.74 -11.71 -54.05
C GLY A 284 -4.79 -12.56 -54.76
N ALA A 285 -6.05 -12.19 -54.56
CA ALA A 285 -7.05 -12.42 -55.57
C ALA A 285 -6.70 -11.49 -56.74
N VAL A 286 -5.96 -12.02 -57.69
CA VAL A 286 -5.87 -11.49 -59.05
C VAL A 286 -6.50 -12.52 -59.98
N ALA A 287 -7.44 -12.01 -60.76
CA ALA A 287 -8.22 -12.61 -61.85
C ALA A 287 -9.45 -13.43 -61.43
#